data_AF-A0A3Q3A8Q0-F1
#
_entry.id   AF-A0A3Q3A8Q0-F1
#
_cell.length_a   1.000
_cell.length_b   1.000
_cell.length_c   1.000
_cell.angle_alpha   90.00
_cell.angle_beta   90.00
_cell.angle_gamma   90.00
#
_symmetry.space_group_name_H-M   'P 1'
#
loop_
_entity.id
_entity.type
_entity.pdbx_description
1 polymer ?
#
loop_
_entity_poly.entity_id
_entity_poly.type
_entity_poly.pdbx_seq_one_letter_code
_entity_poly.pdbx_strand_id
1 'polypeptide(L)' 'MASSFSANQYDSAFRSQRLQNWCEAKHFKERPTARATLTSFVADNKGHLLPGVKKGSAWPDFKGTWDLPTRIPSMC' A
#
# COMPACT_ATOMS: atom_id res chain seq x y z
N MET A 1 -0.42 -5.39 -0.53
CA MET A 1 -0.56 -3.93 -0.30
C MET A 1 -1.98 -3.52 -0.64
N ALA A 2 -2.56 -2.60 0.12
CA ALA A 2 -3.87 -2.02 -0.14
C ALA A 2 -3.73 -0.50 -0.41
N SER A 3 -4.62 0.05 -1.21
CA SER A 3 -4.71 1.48 -1.53
C SER A 3 -6.09 2.00 -1.13
N SER A 4 -6.13 3.18 -0.53
CA SER A 4 -7.39 3.91 -0.31
C SER A 4 -7.61 4.93 -1.44
N PHE A 5 -8.83 5.04 -1.94
CA PHE A 5 -9.25 6.05 -2.92
C PHE A 5 -10.32 6.95 -2.31
N SER A 6 -10.47 8.16 -2.86
CA SER A 6 -11.45 9.13 -2.38
C SER A 6 -12.88 8.60 -2.47
N ALA A 7 -13.60 8.75 -1.36
CA ALA A 7 -15.04 8.54 -1.28
C ALA A 7 -15.84 9.82 -1.61
N ASN A 8 -15.21 10.80 -2.27
CA ASN A 8 -15.75 12.12 -2.59
C ASN A 8 -16.40 12.79 -1.36
N GLN A 9 -17.72 12.97 -1.39
CA GLN A 9 -18.48 13.66 -0.33
C GLN A 9 -18.38 12.99 1.04
N TYR A 10 -18.06 11.70 1.10
CA TYR A 10 -17.95 10.94 2.35
C TYR A 10 -16.53 10.86 2.90
N ASP A 11 -15.54 11.40 2.19
CA ASP A 11 -14.12 11.30 2.57
C ASP A 11 -13.85 11.91 3.97
N SER A 12 -14.64 12.93 4.33
CA SER A 12 -14.55 13.58 5.64
C SER A 12 -14.71 12.62 6.82
N ALA A 13 -15.46 11.52 6.69
CA ALA A 13 -15.66 10.54 7.76
C ALA A 13 -14.45 9.62 7.96
N PHE A 14 -13.65 9.43 6.92
CA PHE A 14 -12.50 8.52 6.90
C PHE A 14 -11.16 9.20 7.20
N ARG A 15 -11.19 10.48 7.59
CA ARG A 15 -9.98 11.20 8.05
C ARG A 15 -9.44 10.53 9.31
N SER A 16 -8.13 10.33 9.37
CA SER A 16 -7.44 9.66 10.49
C SER A 16 -7.85 10.21 11.85
N GLN A 17 -7.98 11.52 11.97
CA GLN A 17 -8.41 12.24 13.17
C GLN A 17 -9.81 11.82 13.66
N ARG A 18 -10.75 11.55 12.74
CA ARG A 18 -12.11 11.08 13.09
C ARG A 18 -12.16 9.60 13.40
N LEU A 19 -11.19 8.84 12.91
CA LEU A 19 -10.97 7.43 13.24
C LEU A 19 -10.14 7.26 14.52
N GLN A 20 -9.88 8.35 15.26
CA GLN A 20 -9.04 8.35 16.47
C GLN A 20 -7.62 7.82 16.23
N ASN A 21 -7.14 7.92 14.99
CA ASN A 21 -5.74 7.65 14.66
C ASN A 21 -4.94 8.95 14.86
N TRP A 22 -4.14 8.97 15.92
CA TRP A 22 -3.28 10.09 16.32
C TRP A 22 -1.86 9.98 15.75
N CYS A 23 -1.54 8.89 15.05
CA CYS A 23 -0.31 8.75 14.29
C CYS A 23 -0.33 9.55 12.98
N GLU A 24 0.86 9.69 12.38
CA GLU A 24 0.97 10.03 10.97
C GLU A 24 0.22 9.01 10.10
N ALA A 25 -0.80 9.49 9.40
CA ALA A 25 -1.60 8.65 8.52
C ALA A 25 -0.80 8.28 7.28
N LYS A 26 -0.91 7.01 6.87
CA LYS A 26 -0.32 6.58 5.60
C LYS A 26 -0.98 7.33 4.44
N HIS A 27 -0.18 8.07 3.68
CA HIS A 27 -0.66 8.76 2.49
C HIS A 27 -0.91 7.76 1.36
N PHE A 28 -2.06 7.90 0.71
CA PHE A 28 -2.43 7.15 -0.49
C PHE A 28 -2.78 8.10 -1.62
N LYS A 29 -2.70 7.60 -2.86
CA LYS A 29 -3.15 8.35 -4.02
C LYS A 29 -4.68 8.45 -4.01
N GLU A 30 -5.18 9.62 -3.65
CA GLU A 30 -6.61 9.90 -3.48
C GLU A 30 -7.42 9.62 -4.76
N ARG A 31 -6.89 9.99 -5.93
CA ARG A 31 -7.55 9.78 -7.23
C ARG A 31 -6.78 8.80 -8.10
N PRO A 32 -7.34 7.64 -8.47
CA PRO A 32 -6.73 6.78 -9.46
C PRO A 32 -6.68 7.48 -10.82
N THR A 33 -5.67 7.19 -11.63
CA THR A 33 -5.61 7.66 -13.01
C THR A 33 -6.58 6.84 -13.84
N ALA A 34 -7.30 7.48 -14.77
CA ALA A 34 -8.17 6.78 -15.70
C ALA A 34 -7.36 5.77 -16.52
N ARG A 35 -7.89 4.54 -16.63
CA ARG A 35 -7.25 3.47 -17.38
C ARG A 35 -7.52 3.63 -18.87
N ALA A 36 -6.46 3.71 -19.68
CA ALA A 36 -6.57 3.86 -21.13
C ALA A 36 -6.48 2.53 -21.91
N THR A 37 -6.06 1.43 -21.27
CA THR A 37 -5.70 0.17 -21.93
C THR A 37 -6.40 -1.05 -21.31
N LEU A 38 -6.43 -2.17 -22.02
CA LEU A 38 -7.02 -3.44 -21.56
C LEU A 38 -6.22 -4.10 -20.43
N THR A 39 -6.84 -4.99 -19.66
CA THR A 39 -6.20 -5.93 -18.71
C THR A 39 -5.58 -7.13 -19.42
N SER A 40 -4.31 -7.41 -19.15
CA SER A 40 -3.66 -8.68 -19.48
C SER A 40 -3.48 -9.55 -18.23
N PHE A 41 -3.39 -10.86 -18.41
CA PHE A 41 -3.05 -11.79 -17.35
C PHE A 41 -1.56 -11.68 -17.01
N VAL A 42 -1.27 -11.66 -15.72
CA VAL A 42 0.08 -11.49 -15.18
C VAL A 42 0.51 -12.71 -14.33
N ALA A 43 -0.45 -13.55 -13.95
CA ALA A 43 -0.24 -14.75 -13.15
C ALA A 43 -0.99 -15.96 -13.72
N ASP A 44 -0.55 -17.17 -13.35
CA ASP A 44 -1.20 -18.43 -13.67
C ASP A 44 -2.38 -18.75 -12.74
N ASN A 45 -3.05 -19.87 -12.99
CA ASN A 45 -4.21 -20.31 -12.20
C ASN A 45 -3.86 -20.73 -10.76
N LYS A 46 -2.57 -20.83 -10.42
CA LYS A 46 -2.07 -21.11 -9.07
C LYS A 46 -1.60 -19.86 -8.34
N GLY A 47 -1.62 -18.70 -9.00
CA GLY A 47 -1.16 -17.42 -8.46
C GLY A 47 0.35 -17.14 -8.65
N HIS A 48 1.06 -17.95 -9.44
CA HIS A 48 2.45 -17.69 -9.79
C HIS A 48 2.55 -16.69 -10.94
N LEU A 49 3.48 -15.74 -10.85
CA LEU A 49 3.71 -14.77 -11.92
C LEU A 49 4.23 -15.44 -13.19
N LEU A 50 3.76 -14.99 -14.35
CA LEU A 50 4.24 -15.47 -15.64
C LEU A 50 5.73 -15.12 -15.83
N PRO A 51 6.49 -15.96 -16.57
CA PRO A 51 7.89 -15.66 -16.89
C PRO A 51 8.06 -14.27 -17.52
N GLY A 52 9.03 -13.50 -17.04
CA GLY A 52 9.32 -12.15 -17.54
C GLY A 52 8.56 -11.01 -16.86
N VAL A 53 7.58 -11.31 -16.01
CA VAL A 53 6.92 -10.30 -15.18
C VAL A 53 7.85 -9.87 -14.03
N LYS A 54 8.09 -8.57 -13.88
CA LYS A 54 8.85 -8.03 -12.75
C LYS A 54 8.10 -8.26 -11.43
N LYS A 55 8.77 -8.86 -10.45
CA LYS A 55 8.24 -9.05 -9.09
C LYS A 55 8.84 -8.03 -8.12
N GLY A 56 8.03 -7.57 -7.16
CA GLY A 56 8.52 -6.90 -5.95
C GLY A 56 9.01 -7.91 -4.90
N SER A 57 9.56 -7.40 -3.80
CA SER A 57 9.85 -8.23 -2.62
C SER A 57 8.54 -8.65 -1.94
N ALA A 58 8.42 -9.93 -1.58
CA ALA A 58 7.33 -10.42 -0.74
C ALA A 58 7.47 -9.93 0.72
N TRP A 59 8.70 -9.58 1.12
CA TRP A 59 9.04 -9.13 2.46
C TRP A 59 9.86 -7.83 2.36
N PRO A 60 9.22 -6.71 1.99
CA PRO A 60 9.94 -5.44 1.82
C PRO A 60 10.54 -4.91 3.14
N ASP A 61 9.93 -5.26 4.28
CA ASP A 61 10.30 -4.77 5.60
C ASP A 61 11.01 -5.84 6.46
N PHE A 62 11.53 -6.91 5.85
CA PHE A 62 12.27 -7.93 6.61
C PHE A 62 13.49 -7.29 7.28
N LYS A 63 13.58 -7.44 8.61
CA LYS A 63 14.71 -7.04 9.43
C LYS A 63 15.31 -8.29 10.04
N GLY A 64 16.61 -8.51 9.85
CA GLY A 64 17.32 -9.55 10.56
C GLY A 64 17.40 -9.25 12.05
N THR A 65 17.63 -10.27 12.86
CA THR A 65 17.71 -10.19 14.33
C THR A 65 18.65 -9.08 14.85
N TRP A 66 19.65 -8.69 14.05
CA TRP A 66 20.66 -7.69 14.40
C TRP A 66 20.51 -6.35 13.66
N ASP A 67 19.50 -6.20 12.80
CA ASP A 67 19.25 -4.95 12.06
C ASP A 67 18.47 -3.96 12.96
N LEU A 68 19.18 -3.27 13.85
CA LEU A 68 18.58 -2.14 14.59
C LEU A 68 18.16 -1.03 13.60
N PRO A 69 16.93 -0.49 13.70
CA PRO A 69 16.56 0.65 12.90
C PRO A 69 17.45 1.84 13.27
N THR A 70 17.91 2.59 12.26
CA THR A 70 18.77 3.77 12.44
C THR A 70 18.14 4.85 13.31
N ARG A 71 16.81 4.82 13.50
CA ARG A 71 16.06 5.62 14.47
C ARG A 71 14.92 4.77 15.03
N ILE A 72 14.71 4.86 16.34
CA ILE A 72 13.48 4.37 16.97
C ILE A 72 12.36 5.32 16.50
N PRO A 73 11.31 4.83 15.82
CA PRO A 73 10.21 5.69 15.43
C PRO A 73 9.60 6.31 16.68
N SER A 74 9.33 7.62 16.64
CA SER A 74 8.59 8.29 17.70
C SER A 74 7.28 7.55 17.94
N MET A 75 6.97 7.25 19.19
CA MET A 75 5.65 6.73 19.54
C MET A 75 4.58 7.70 19.04
N CYS A 76 3.59 7.16 18.35
CA CYS A 76 2.23 7.57 18.64
C CYS A 76 1.83 6.86 19.95
#